data_AF-A0A168H9F5-F1
#
_entry.id   AF-A0A168H9F5-F1
#
_cell.length_a   1.000
_cell.length_b   1.000
_cell.length_c   1.000
_cell.angle_alpha   90.00
_cell.angle_beta   90.00
_cell.angle_gamma   90.00
#
_symmetry.space_group_name_H-M   'P 1'
#
loop_
_entity.id
_entity.type
_entity.pdbx_description
1 polymer ?
#
loop_
_entity_poly.entity_id
_entity_poly.type
_entity_poly.pdbx_seq_one_letter_code
_entity_poly.pdbx_strand_id
1 'polypeptide(L)'
;MGVLHSSGKLILFADADGATKFADFENLEKEMLRTAGGEPLDESFPAVIVASRAHLEAESMAVRSVPRTILMLGFHLLVYTFAARTIKDTQCGFKLFTRSIAARIFPVLHIERWAFDVELIFLCERWTVPVKEVSVRWTEIEGSKITPIWSWLQMGRDLVLIWFRYTIGIWTDDQPR
;
A
#
# COMPACT_ATOMS: atom_id res chain seq x y z
N MET A 1 -0.42 15.10 6.71
CA MET A 1 0.37 13.93 6.24
C MET A 1 1.61 14.43 5.51
N GLY A 2 2.79 13.84 5.72
CA GLY A 2 4.06 14.31 5.12
C GLY A 2 4.05 14.32 3.58
N VAL A 3 3.31 13.40 2.95
CA VAL A 3 3.13 13.34 1.49
C VAL A 3 2.54 14.64 0.92
N LEU A 4 1.56 15.25 1.58
CA LEU A 4 0.91 16.48 1.11
C LEU A 4 1.82 17.72 1.20
N HIS A 5 2.91 17.65 1.96
CA HIS A 5 3.92 18.71 2.05
C HIS A 5 5.11 18.51 1.11
N SER A 6 5.09 17.45 0.31
CA SER A 6 6.18 17.16 -0.63
C SER A 6 6.04 17.96 -1.93
N SER A 7 7.19 18.35 -2.51
CA SER A 7 7.27 19.16 -3.73
C SER A 7 7.98 18.46 -4.88
N GLY A 8 8.20 17.14 -4.80
CA GLY A 8 8.80 16.33 -5.88
C GLY A 8 7.79 15.88 -6.95
N LYS A 9 8.26 15.68 -8.19
CA LYS A 9 7.45 15.11 -9.30
C LYS A 9 6.97 13.70 -8.98
N LEU A 10 7.86 12.95 -8.34
CA LEU A 10 7.60 11.66 -7.73
C LEU A 10 7.69 11.82 -6.21
N ILE A 11 6.81 11.13 -5.51
CA ILE A 11 6.74 11.16 -4.05
C ILE A 11 6.93 9.75 -3.55
N LEU A 12 8.00 9.53 -2.78
CA LEU A 12 8.29 8.26 -2.12
C LEU A 12 7.76 8.31 -0.69
N PHE A 13 6.88 7.37 -0.36
CA PHE A 13 6.56 7.01 1.01
C PHE A 13 7.47 5.86 1.44
N ALA A 14 8.10 6.00 2.60
CA ALA A 14 9.00 5.00 3.18
C ALA A 14 8.80 4.92 4.69
N ASP A 15 8.71 3.71 5.24
CA ASP A 15 8.77 3.48 6.68
C ASP A 15 10.11 3.99 7.25
N ALA A 16 10.06 4.56 8.45
CA ALA A 16 11.22 5.15 9.11
C ALA A 16 12.19 4.12 9.74
N ASP A 17 11.87 2.83 9.66
CA ASP A 17 12.66 1.74 10.26
C ASP A 17 13.88 1.32 9.42
N GLY A 18 13.94 1.75 8.15
CA GLY A 18 15.03 1.40 7.23
C GLY A 18 14.99 -0.07 6.76
N ALA A 19 13.86 -0.76 6.90
CA ALA A 19 13.71 -2.15 6.48
C ALA A 19 13.80 -2.32 4.95
N THR A 20 13.55 -1.24 4.21
CA THR A 20 13.72 -1.17 2.75
C THR A 20 14.87 -0.22 2.40
N LYS A 21 15.71 -0.58 1.44
CA LYS A 21 16.89 0.23 1.07
C LYS A 21 16.54 1.20 -0.07
N PHE A 22 17.11 2.40 -0.04
CA PHE A 22 16.96 3.38 -1.13
C PHE A 22 17.48 2.88 -2.47
N ALA A 23 18.37 1.89 -2.51
CA ALA A 23 18.78 1.25 -3.76
C ALA A 23 17.61 0.58 -4.51
N ASP A 24 16.53 0.23 -3.82
CA ASP A 24 15.35 -0.34 -4.45
C ASP A 24 14.42 0.74 -5.06
N PHE A 25 14.65 2.03 -4.75
CA PHE A 25 13.95 3.15 -5.38
C PHE A 25 14.09 3.12 -6.91
N GLU A 26 15.28 2.82 -7.43
CA GLU A 26 15.53 2.76 -8.88
C GLU A 26 14.61 1.75 -9.59
N ASN A 27 14.26 0.65 -8.92
CA ASN A 27 13.36 -0.35 -9.48
C ASN A 27 11.93 0.18 -9.55
N LEU A 28 11.49 0.90 -8.51
CA LEU A 28 10.17 1.55 -8.48
C LEU A 28 10.10 2.66 -9.52
N GLU A 29 11.15 3.47 -9.66
CA GLU A 29 11.22 4.55 -10.65
C GLU A 29 11.15 4.02 -12.08
N LYS A 30 11.92 2.97 -12.41
CA LYS A 30 11.87 2.31 -13.72
C LYS A 30 10.46 1.80 -14.05
N GLU A 31 9.78 1.18 -13.09
CA GLU A 31 8.41 0.68 -13.30
C GLU A 31 7.40 1.84 -13.39
N MET A 32 7.61 2.93 -12.64
CA MET A 32 6.81 4.14 -12.74
C MET A 32 6.90 4.74 -14.13
N LEU A 33 8.10 4.91 -14.66
CA LEU A 33 8.33 5.42 -16.01
C LEU A 33 7.64 4.55 -17.05
N ARG A 34 7.78 3.22 -16.96
CA ARG A 34 7.10 2.28 -17.86
C ARG A 34 5.58 2.42 -17.80
N THR A 35 5.03 2.57 -16.60
CA THR A 35 3.59 2.70 -16.37
C THR A 35 3.05 4.04 -16.87
N ALA A 36 3.83 5.12 -16.75
CA ALA A 36 3.46 6.48 -17.15
C ALA A 36 3.78 6.83 -18.61
N GLY A 37 4.16 5.87 -19.45
CA GLY A 37 4.39 6.09 -20.88
C GLY A 37 5.82 6.41 -21.29
N GLY A 38 6.79 6.28 -20.38
CA GLY A 38 8.23 6.39 -20.65
C GLY A 38 8.84 7.71 -20.19
N GLU A 39 9.98 8.06 -20.79
CA GLU A 39 10.67 9.32 -20.54
C GLU A 39 10.35 10.36 -21.63
N PRO A 40 10.09 11.63 -21.25
CA PRO A 40 10.08 12.17 -19.89
C PRO A 40 8.83 11.79 -19.09
N LEU A 41 8.97 11.68 -17.77
CA LEU A 41 7.84 11.41 -16.86
C LEU A 41 6.76 12.49 -16.97
N ASP A 42 5.54 12.08 -17.33
CA ASP A 42 4.34 12.89 -17.16
C ASP A 42 3.84 12.81 -15.72
N GLU A 43 4.12 13.84 -14.91
CA GLU A 43 3.67 13.90 -13.51
C GLU A 43 2.14 14.06 -13.35
N SER A 44 1.43 14.40 -14.44
CA SER A 44 -0.03 14.50 -14.46
C SER A 44 -0.70 13.12 -14.58
N PHE A 45 0.00 12.14 -15.16
CA PHE A 45 -0.49 10.77 -15.25
C PHE A 45 -0.58 10.13 -13.85
N PRO A 46 -1.76 9.70 -13.38
CA PRO A 46 -1.90 9.12 -12.05
C PRO A 46 -1.38 7.67 -12.05
N ALA A 47 -0.40 7.35 -11.21
CA ALA A 47 0.11 5.99 -11.06
C ALA A 47 0.75 5.76 -9.68
N VAL A 48 0.65 4.51 -9.19
CA VAL A 48 1.24 4.09 -7.92
C VAL A 48 2.08 2.83 -8.13
N ILE A 49 3.31 2.84 -7.63
CA ILE A 49 4.16 1.65 -7.58
C ILE A 49 4.35 1.24 -6.12
N VAL A 50 3.95 0.02 -5.79
CA VAL A 50 4.04 -0.55 -4.45
C VAL A 50 5.19 -1.54 -4.43
N ALA A 51 6.10 -1.37 -3.48
CA ALA A 51 7.12 -2.37 -3.23
C ALA A 51 6.50 -3.63 -2.63
N SER A 52 7.14 -4.78 -2.81
CA SER A 52 6.61 -6.05 -2.36
C SER A 52 7.64 -6.98 -1.76
N ARG A 53 7.20 -7.62 -0.68
CA ARG A 53 7.85 -8.70 0.04
C ARG A 53 7.17 -10.04 -0.22
N ALA A 54 6.18 -10.11 -1.11
CA ALA A 54 5.42 -11.34 -1.38
C ALA A 54 6.32 -12.51 -1.81
N HIS A 55 7.45 -12.23 -2.45
CA HIS A 55 8.45 -13.25 -2.81
C HIS A 55 9.18 -13.86 -1.59
N LEU A 56 9.27 -13.13 -0.47
CA LEU A 56 9.85 -13.61 0.80
C LEU A 56 8.83 -14.36 1.66
N GLU A 57 7.54 -14.23 1.35
CA GLU A 57 6.47 -14.82 2.13
C GLU A 57 6.57 -16.36 2.17
N ALA A 58 6.84 -16.97 1.02
CA ALA A 58 6.98 -18.42 0.90
C ALA A 58 8.11 -18.99 1.80
N GLU A 59 9.27 -18.32 1.84
CA GLU A 59 10.37 -18.69 2.74
C GLU A 59 9.99 -18.48 4.21
N SER A 60 9.28 -17.39 4.51
CA SER A 60 8.83 -17.09 5.86
C SER A 60 7.78 -18.11 6.38
N MET A 61 6.89 -18.59 5.52
CA MET A 61 5.86 -19.57 5.87
C MET A 61 6.45 -20.91 6.28
N ALA A 62 7.59 -21.30 5.71
CA ALA A 62 8.28 -22.55 6.04
C ALA A 62 8.86 -22.56 7.47
N VAL A 63 9.13 -21.36 8.03
CA VAL A 63 9.80 -21.20 9.34
C VAL A 63 8.84 -20.73 10.43
N ARG A 64 7.70 -20.12 10.08
CA ARG A 64 6.73 -19.53 11.03
C ARG A 64 5.83 -20.58 11.67
N SER A 65 5.32 -20.25 12.86
CA SER A 65 4.33 -21.06 13.56
C SER A 65 2.98 -21.10 12.82
N VAL A 66 2.32 -22.26 12.86
CA VAL A 66 1.03 -22.51 12.19
C VAL A 66 -0.04 -21.44 12.48
N PRO A 67 -0.25 -20.96 13.72
CA PRO A 67 -1.26 -19.92 13.99
C PRO A 67 -0.97 -18.60 13.27
N ARG A 68 0.31 -18.21 13.17
CA ARG A 68 0.71 -16.97 12.48
C ARG A 68 0.46 -17.09 10.99
N THR A 69 0.69 -18.26 10.41
CA THR A 69 0.40 -18.54 8.99
C THR A 69 -1.10 -18.49 8.70
N ILE A 70 -1.94 -19.09 9.55
CA ILE A 70 -3.41 -19.06 9.39
C ILE A 70 -3.93 -17.62 9.45
N LEU A 71 -3.46 -16.81 10.42
CA LEU A 71 -3.86 -15.40 10.54
C LEU A 71 -3.49 -14.57 9.31
N MET A 72 -2.29 -14.78 8.78
CA MET A 72 -1.83 -14.11 7.56
C MET A 72 -2.69 -14.48 6.36
N LEU A 73 -2.94 -15.78 6.13
CA LEU A 73 -3.79 -16.24 5.02
C LEU A 73 -5.23 -15.73 5.15
N GLY A 74 -5.79 -15.72 6.37
CA GLY A 74 -7.10 -15.15 6.64
C GLY A 74 -7.16 -13.66 6.33
N PHE A 75 -6.09 -12.92 6.65
CA PHE A 75 -5.99 -11.51 6.30
C PHE A 75 -5.91 -11.28 4.79
N HIS A 76 -5.09 -12.05 4.06
CA HIS A 76 -5.04 -12.00 2.60
C HIS A 76 -6.41 -12.26 1.98
N LEU A 77 -7.16 -13.23 2.51
CA LEU A 77 -8.52 -13.50 2.06
C LEU A 77 -9.45 -12.31 2.30
N LEU A 78 -9.38 -11.65 3.46
CA LEU A 78 -10.19 -10.47 3.76
C LEU A 78 -9.85 -9.31 2.82
N VAL A 79 -8.57 -9.01 2.62
CA VAL A 79 -8.12 -7.96 1.70
C VAL A 79 -8.61 -8.24 0.28
N TYR A 80 -8.43 -9.47 -0.21
CA TYR A 80 -8.88 -9.88 -1.54
C TYR A 80 -10.40 -9.77 -1.72
N THR A 81 -11.16 -10.11 -0.69
CA THR A 81 -12.62 -10.11 -0.73
C THR A 81 -13.18 -8.68 -0.68
N PHE A 82 -12.62 -7.82 0.17
CA PHE A 82 -13.23 -6.55 0.54
C PHE A 82 -12.52 -5.30 0.00
N ALA A 83 -11.25 -5.39 -0.40
CA ALA A 83 -10.45 -4.20 -0.68
C ALA A 83 -9.65 -4.24 -2.00
N ALA A 84 -8.63 -5.08 -2.11
CA ALA A 84 -7.69 -5.01 -3.23
C ALA A 84 -7.47 -6.38 -3.85
N ARG A 85 -7.51 -6.46 -5.19
CA ARG A 85 -7.42 -7.73 -5.92
C ARG A 85 -6.16 -7.88 -6.76
N THR A 86 -5.51 -6.77 -7.10
CA THR A 86 -4.39 -6.75 -8.04
C THR A 86 -3.02 -6.79 -7.37
N ILE A 87 -2.93 -6.38 -6.10
CA ILE A 87 -1.69 -6.27 -5.32
C ILE A 87 -1.66 -7.34 -4.23
N LYS A 88 -0.56 -8.09 -4.15
CA LYS A 88 -0.34 -9.14 -3.15
C LYS A 88 0.13 -8.56 -1.82
N ASP A 89 1.18 -7.75 -1.85
CA ASP A 89 1.69 -7.07 -0.65
C ASP A 89 1.12 -5.66 -0.52
N THR A 90 -0.10 -5.57 0.00
CA THR A 90 -0.78 -4.28 0.17
C THR A 90 -0.17 -3.40 1.27
N GLN A 91 0.60 -3.99 2.18
CA GLN A 91 1.04 -3.34 3.43
C GLN A 91 2.55 -3.04 3.45
N CYS A 92 3.23 -3.10 2.31
CA CYS A 92 4.63 -2.70 2.25
C CYS A 92 4.75 -1.18 2.40
N GLY A 93 5.43 -0.69 3.44
CA GLY A 93 5.60 0.75 3.68
C GLY A 93 6.58 1.45 2.74
N PHE A 94 6.83 0.93 1.54
CA PHE A 94 7.66 1.55 0.52
C PHE A 94 6.86 1.69 -0.78
N LYS A 95 6.40 2.92 -1.08
CA LYS A 95 5.47 3.20 -2.18
C LYS A 95 5.85 4.48 -2.92
N LEU A 96 5.82 4.44 -4.24
CA LEU A 96 6.13 5.57 -5.10
C LEU A 96 4.86 6.06 -5.80
N PHE A 97 4.63 7.37 -5.77
CA PHE A 97 3.45 8.03 -6.31
C PHE A 97 3.84 9.06 -7.35
N THR A 98 3.05 9.20 -8.41
CA THR A 98 3.07 10.46 -9.18
C THR A 98 2.43 11.57 -8.37
N ARG A 99 2.83 12.82 -8.63
CA ARG A 99 2.27 13.99 -7.93
C ARG A 99 0.75 14.04 -8.06
N SER A 100 0.21 13.79 -9.24
CA SER A 100 -1.23 13.90 -9.50
C SER A 100 -2.05 12.95 -8.63
N ILE A 101 -1.63 11.67 -8.52
CA ILE A 101 -2.35 10.72 -7.67
C ILE A 101 -2.15 11.02 -6.20
N ALA A 102 -0.96 11.41 -5.76
CA ALA A 102 -0.71 11.74 -4.36
C ALA A 102 -1.58 12.92 -3.88
N ALA A 103 -1.68 13.98 -4.70
CA ALA A 103 -2.51 15.14 -4.41
C ALA A 103 -4.01 14.80 -4.38
N ARG A 104 -4.44 13.81 -5.15
CA ARG A 104 -5.84 13.36 -5.20
C ARG A 104 -6.21 12.39 -4.08
N ILE A 105 -5.34 11.42 -3.78
CA ILE A 105 -5.69 10.27 -2.94
C ILE A 105 -5.58 10.57 -1.45
N PHE A 106 -4.51 11.24 -1.02
CA PHE A 106 -4.26 11.46 0.41
C PHE A 106 -5.28 12.38 1.12
N PRO A 107 -5.88 13.40 0.47
CA PRO A 107 -6.90 14.23 1.10
C PRO A 107 -8.27 13.57 1.24
N VAL A 108 -8.55 12.55 0.40
CA VAL A 108 -9.65 11.64 0.63
C VAL A 108 -9.17 10.65 1.68
N LEU A 109 -8.99 9.35 1.45
CA LEU A 109 -8.70 8.35 2.52
C LEU A 109 -9.66 8.52 3.74
N HIS A 110 -9.75 7.55 4.62
CA HIS A 110 -10.57 7.67 5.84
C HIS A 110 -9.89 6.94 6.98
N ILE A 111 -9.07 5.95 6.64
CA ILE A 111 -8.21 5.21 7.54
C ILE A 111 -6.89 5.97 7.73
N GLU A 112 -6.53 6.25 8.97
CA GLU A 112 -5.29 6.96 9.33
C GLU A 112 -4.22 6.04 9.93
N ARG A 113 -4.55 4.76 10.13
CA ARG A 113 -3.72 3.78 10.86
C ARG A 113 -3.42 2.57 9.98
N TRP A 114 -3.30 1.39 10.58
CA TRP A 114 -2.77 0.16 10.00
C TRP A 114 -3.31 -0.27 8.62
N ALA A 115 -4.53 0.12 8.26
CA ALA A 115 -5.15 -0.28 6.99
C ALA A 115 -5.20 0.85 5.93
N PHE A 116 -4.52 1.98 6.14
CA PHE A 116 -4.56 3.11 5.19
C PHE A 116 -4.03 2.70 3.81
N ASP A 117 -3.00 1.84 3.76
CA ASP A 117 -2.44 1.35 2.50
C ASP A 117 -3.45 0.50 1.71
N VAL A 118 -4.30 -0.24 2.42
CA VAL A 118 -5.32 -1.08 1.80
C VAL A 118 -6.45 -0.22 1.22
N GLU A 119 -6.87 0.82 1.95
CA GLU A 119 -7.82 1.80 1.43
C GLU A 119 -7.25 2.55 0.22
N LEU A 120 -5.98 2.93 0.27
CA LEU A 120 -5.27 3.57 -0.83
C LEU A 120 -5.35 2.70 -2.09
N ILE A 121 -5.02 1.42 -2.00
CA ILE A 121 -5.07 0.52 -3.16
C ILE A 121 -6.51 0.32 -3.63
N PHE A 122 -7.47 0.16 -2.72
CA PHE A 122 -8.90 0.07 -3.06
C PHE A 122 -9.37 1.28 -3.88
N LEU A 123 -9.01 2.49 -3.48
CA LEU A 123 -9.38 3.71 -4.21
C LEU A 123 -8.70 3.79 -5.57
N CYS A 124 -7.42 3.42 -5.67
CA CYS A 124 -6.73 3.36 -6.96
C CYS A 124 -7.42 2.36 -7.92
N GLU A 125 -7.74 1.15 -7.46
CA GLU A 125 -8.46 0.15 -8.26
C GLU A 125 -9.84 0.68 -8.69
N ARG A 126 -10.59 1.30 -7.76
CA ARG A 126 -11.90 1.93 -8.03
C ARG A 126 -11.82 3.04 -9.07
N TRP A 127 -10.77 3.85 -9.06
CA TRP A 127 -10.54 4.92 -10.03
C TRP A 127 -9.86 4.46 -11.31
N THR A 128 -9.59 3.16 -11.47
CA THR A 128 -8.84 2.60 -12.61
C THR A 128 -7.46 3.25 -12.75
N VAL A 129 -6.86 3.66 -11.63
CA VAL A 129 -5.48 4.15 -11.57
C VAL A 129 -4.55 2.94 -11.57
N PRO A 130 -3.54 2.89 -12.46
CA PRO A 130 -2.60 1.79 -12.48
C PRO A 130 -1.81 1.70 -11.18
N VAL A 131 -1.91 0.52 -10.54
CA VAL A 131 -1.07 0.13 -9.41
C VAL A 131 -0.21 -1.05 -9.84
N LYS A 132 1.11 -0.95 -9.67
CA LYS A 132 2.05 -2.04 -9.99
C LYS A 132 2.85 -2.43 -8.77
N GLU A 133 3.21 -3.71 -8.74
CA GLU A 133 3.95 -4.32 -7.64
C GLU A 133 5.39 -4.62 -8.08
N VAL A 134 6.37 -4.18 -7.30
CA VAL A 134 7.81 -4.39 -7.57
C VAL A 134 8.46 -5.09 -6.40
N SER A 135 9.11 -6.23 -6.63
CA SER A 135 9.86 -6.94 -5.59
C SER A 135 11.05 -6.09 -5.10
N VAL A 136 11.19 -5.98 -3.78
CA VAL A 136 12.29 -5.24 -3.13
C VAL A 136 13.02 -6.09 -2.11
N ARG A 137 14.26 -5.73 -1.79
CA ARG A 137 14.97 -6.38 -0.69
C ARG A 137 14.43 -5.80 0.61
N TRP A 138 13.91 -6.68 1.44
CA TRP A 138 13.41 -6.31 2.76
C TRP A 138 14.15 -7.10 3.81
N THR A 139 14.61 -6.41 4.85
CA THR A 139 15.31 -7.02 5.98
C THR A 139 14.55 -6.76 7.25
N GLU A 140 14.37 -7.79 8.07
CA GLU A 140 13.76 -7.65 9.38
C GLU A 140 14.69 -6.83 10.30
N ILE A 141 14.17 -5.73 10.82
CA ILE A 141 14.89 -4.87 11.76
C ILE A 141 14.48 -5.28 13.18
N GLU A 142 15.47 -5.65 14.00
CA GLU A 142 15.26 -5.99 15.42
C GLU A 142 14.62 -4.82 16.17
N GLY A 143 13.59 -5.12 16.97
CA GLY A 143 12.78 -4.10 17.66
C GLY A 143 11.45 -3.77 16.96
N SER A 144 11.15 -4.42 15.83
CA SER A 144 9.81 -4.41 15.23
C SER A 144 8.75 -4.82 16.27
N LYS A 145 7.79 -3.92 16.50
CA LYS A 145 6.79 -4.06 17.57
C LYS A 145 5.96 -5.32 17.34
N ILE A 146 5.89 -6.18 18.37
CA ILE A 146 4.88 -7.25 18.43
C ILE A 146 3.52 -6.61 18.20
N THR A 147 2.88 -6.95 17.08
CA THR A 147 1.58 -6.40 16.72
C THR A 147 0.56 -6.93 17.73
N PRO A 148 -0.03 -6.10 18.60
CA PRO A 148 -1.00 -6.59 19.57
C PRO A 148 -2.20 -7.22 18.85
N ILE A 149 -2.84 -8.22 19.45
CA ILE A 149 -4.07 -8.84 18.92
C ILE A 149 -5.14 -7.79 18.60
N TRP A 150 -5.21 -6.73 19.40
CA TRP A 150 -6.11 -5.59 19.17
C TRP A 150 -5.88 -4.90 17.83
N SER A 151 -4.62 -4.76 17.40
CA SER A 151 -4.31 -4.17 16.09
C SER A 151 -4.82 -5.06 14.96
N TRP A 152 -4.74 -6.38 15.10
CA TRP A 152 -5.28 -7.33 14.11
C TRP A 152 -6.80 -7.24 13.99
N LEU A 153 -7.52 -7.22 15.13
CA LEU A 153 -8.97 -7.06 15.15
C LEU A 153 -9.40 -5.72 14.56
N GLN A 154 -8.68 -4.64 14.90
CA GLN A 154 -8.91 -3.33 14.33
C GLN A 154 -8.72 -3.34 12.82
N MET A 155 -7.65 -3.96 12.32
CA MET A 155 -7.36 -4.04 10.89
C MET A 155 -8.44 -4.82 10.14
N GLY A 156 -8.89 -5.96 10.67
CA GLY A 156 -10.00 -6.72 10.09
C GLY A 156 -11.31 -5.94 10.05
N ARG A 157 -11.65 -5.21 11.12
CA ARG A 157 -12.80 -4.30 11.14
C ARG A 157 -12.67 -3.20 10.09
N ASP A 158 -11.50 -2.59 9.99
CA ASP A 158 -11.25 -1.48 9.07
C ASP A 158 -11.40 -1.94 7.60
N LEU A 159 -10.99 -3.17 7.25
CA LEU A 159 -11.25 -3.76 5.92
C LEU A 159 -12.75 -3.86 5.60
N VAL A 160 -13.54 -4.35 6.55
CA VAL A 160 -15.01 -4.44 6.38
C VAL A 160 -15.62 -3.05 6.27
N LEU A 161 -15.12 -2.08 7.02
CA LEU A 161 -15.58 -0.69 6.95
C LEU A 161 -15.24 -0.02 5.63
N ILE A 162 -14.05 -0.25 5.06
CA ILE A 162 -13.69 0.22 3.71
C ILE A 162 -14.75 -0.25 2.72
N TRP A 163 -14.94 -1.56 2.62
CA TRP A 163 -15.94 -2.11 1.69
C TRP A 163 -17.33 -1.57 1.96
N PHE A 164 -17.81 -1.67 3.20
CA PHE A 164 -19.18 -1.33 3.54
C PHE A 164 -19.47 0.16 3.32
N ARG A 165 -18.65 1.06 3.87
CA ARG A 165 -18.91 2.52 3.86
C ARG A 165 -18.78 3.13 2.48
N TYR A 166 -17.86 2.64 1.64
CA TYR A 166 -17.79 3.06 0.24
C TYR A 166 -18.93 2.47 -0.60
N THR A 167 -19.41 1.26 -0.27
CA THR A 167 -20.54 0.63 -0.98
C THR A 167 -21.85 1.36 -0.74
N ILE A 168 -22.11 1.79 0.50
CA ILE A 168 -23.34 2.51 0.86
C ILE A 168 -23.23 4.04 0.69
N GLY A 169 -22.09 4.54 0.23
CA GLY A 169 -21.87 5.97 -0.06
C GLY A 169 -21.71 6.86 1.18
N ILE A 170 -21.43 6.30 2.36
CA ILE A 170 -21.09 7.11 3.55
C ILE A 170 -19.71 7.76 3.38
N TRP A 171 -18.77 7.02 2.82
CA TRP A 171 -17.45 7.55 2.46
C TRP A 171 -17.45 7.93 0.99
N THR A 172 -17.05 9.17 0.73
CA THR A 172 -16.94 9.71 -0.62
C THR A 172 -15.47 9.85 -1.02
N ASP A 173 -15.22 9.74 -2.31
CA ASP A 173 -13.89 9.68 -2.91
C ASP A 173 -13.66 10.87 -3.88
N ASP A 174 -14.51 11.89 -3.82
CA ASP A 174 -14.56 13.04 -4.72
C ASP A 174 -14.18 14.37 -4.06
N GLN A 175 -14.32 14.49 -2.74
CA GLN A 175 -14.04 15.73 -1.99
C GLN A 175 -13.04 15.49 -0.85
N PRO A 176 -12.06 16.38 -0.67
CA PRO A 176 -11.18 16.36 0.51
C PRO A 176 -12.00 16.42 1.81
N ARG A 177 -11.55 15.70 2.83
CA ARG A 177 -12.12 15.79 4.19
C ARG A 177 -11.75 17.09 4.90
#